data_AF-A0A7D9LLK2-F1
#
_entry.id   AF-A0A7D9LLK2-F1
#
_cell.length_a   1.000
_cell.length_b   1.000
_cell.length_c   1.000
_cell.angle_alpha   90.00
_cell.angle_beta   90.00
_cell.angle_gamma   90.00
#
_symmetry.space_group_name_H-M   'P 1'
#
loop_
_entity.id
_entity.type
_entity.pdbx_description
1 polymer ?
#
loop_
_entity_poly.entity_id
_entity_poly.type
_entity_poly.pdbx_seq_one_letter_code
_entity_poly.pdbx_strand_id
1 'polypeptide(L)'
;MLYLILTQDQLSVNDLLILCLMLTIIAAAHQFFGMSNNDDFPTENAFDNTFATRPAGERLKFLQDVVKKFLCKYVSNPKTHAIHIQNMNIIQEWEPQRNTMDRTPDGRYKCRFKGCDRTYKKDCSYRRRHEMSHDPPPKVMDSPVLLDSTWEHDIDQETKDDVNDYHCNFMSMTLLLRNFNDACHEGDGERIVRCIKFFLLYFFEDGTGGTKYCLEALHLMFQIHVSTLTPRDAQRTIWNRTVNNRGGLGNSIPLDLDLEHDNHLLKDMLRGLGSNISTTPVTRISKAFFVLTELCKKLDQELDIRTVSGEHTKKDLNKDLYQIVKVLKEEM
;
A
#
# COMPACT_ATOMS: atom_id res chain seq x y z
N MET A 1 4.68 8.01 11.14
CA MET A 1 5.35 8.80 10.10
C MET A 1 4.82 8.48 8.70
N LEU A 2 4.64 7.21 8.32
CA LEU A 2 4.16 6.82 6.97
C LEU A 2 2.72 7.23 6.62
N TYR A 3 1.80 7.31 7.59
CA TYR A 3 0.41 7.67 7.29
C TYR A 3 0.25 9.16 7.02
N LEU A 4 0.85 10.00 7.87
CA LEU A 4 0.85 11.44 7.69
C LEU A 4 1.42 11.83 6.34
N ILE A 5 2.39 11.11 5.80
CA ILE A 5 3.01 11.46 4.53
C ILE A 5 2.20 11.01 3.31
N LEU A 6 1.40 9.94 3.44
CA LEU A 6 0.45 9.53 2.40
C LEU A 6 -0.85 10.35 2.39
N THR A 7 -1.07 11.20 3.41
CA THR A 7 -2.34 11.92 3.60
C THR A 7 -2.20 13.42 3.91
N GLN A 8 -1.01 13.92 4.23
CA GLN A 8 -0.69 15.34 4.33
C GLN A 8 -0.47 15.90 2.92
N ASP A 9 -1.56 16.19 2.23
CA ASP A 9 -1.78 17.57 1.80
C ASP A 9 -3.14 17.71 1.11
N GLN A 10 -3.94 18.60 1.69
CA GLN A 10 -5.16 19.21 1.16
C GLN A 10 -6.38 18.28 0.97
N LEU A 11 -7.42 18.54 1.78
CA LEU A 11 -8.78 18.03 1.61
C LEU A 11 -9.23 18.11 0.12
N SER A 12 -8.82 19.17 -0.60
CA SER A 12 -9.12 19.38 -2.02
C SER A 12 -8.45 18.40 -2.98
N VAL A 13 -7.23 17.92 -2.69
CA VAL A 13 -6.49 16.99 -3.56
C VAL A 13 -7.02 15.58 -3.39
N ASN A 14 -7.34 15.18 -2.16
CA ASN A 14 -7.99 13.90 -1.90
C ASN A 14 -9.40 13.84 -2.51
N ASP A 15 -10.19 14.91 -2.40
CA ASP A 15 -11.52 14.99 -3.02
C ASP A 15 -11.43 14.93 -4.56
N LEU A 16 -10.44 15.61 -5.16
CA LEU A 16 -10.19 15.54 -6.60
C LEU A 16 -9.73 14.15 -7.03
N LEU A 17 -8.84 13.50 -6.28
CA LEU A 17 -8.37 12.14 -6.57
C LEU A 17 -9.51 11.12 -6.52
N ILE A 18 -10.38 11.23 -5.51
CA ILE A 18 -11.58 10.39 -5.39
C ILE A 18 -12.52 10.63 -6.57
N LEU A 19 -12.73 11.89 -6.95
CA LEU A 19 -13.54 12.25 -8.11
C LEU A 19 -12.99 11.64 -9.39
N CYS A 20 -11.69 11.82 -9.67
CA CYS A 20 -11.03 11.24 -10.84
C CYS A 20 -11.14 9.71 -10.85
N LEU A 21 -10.93 9.04 -9.70
CA LEU A 21 -11.11 7.59 -9.61
C LEU A 21 -12.55 7.17 -9.96
N MET A 22 -13.56 7.85 -9.40
CA MET A 22 -14.96 7.54 -9.69
C MET A 22 -15.28 7.68 -11.18
N LEU A 23 -14.76 8.74 -11.79
CA LEU A 23 -14.91 9.02 -13.21
C LEU A 23 -14.26 7.95 -14.09
N THR A 24 -13.02 7.57 -13.80
CA THR A 24 -12.32 6.50 -14.53
C THR A 24 -13.04 5.17 -14.39
N ILE A 25 -13.56 4.84 -13.20
CA ILE A 25 -14.36 3.63 -12.99
C ILE A 25 -15.65 3.68 -13.82
N ILE A 26 -16.37 4.81 -13.84
CA ILE A 26 -17.60 4.96 -14.62
C ILE A 26 -17.33 4.85 -16.13
N ALA A 27 -16.27 5.49 -16.62
CA ALA A 27 -15.86 5.40 -18.02
C ALA A 27 -15.51 3.95 -18.41
N ALA A 28 -14.68 3.27 -17.59
CA ALA A 28 -14.36 1.86 -17.80
C ALA A 28 -15.59 0.96 -17.70
N ALA A 29 -16.54 1.25 -16.80
CA ALA A 29 -17.79 0.51 -16.66
C ALA A 29 -18.67 0.65 -17.92
N HIS A 30 -18.75 1.85 -18.49
CA HIS A 30 -19.47 2.04 -19.75
C HIS A 30 -18.90 1.17 -20.88
N GLN A 31 -17.58 1.13 -21.03
CA GLN A 31 -16.94 0.29 -22.03
C GLN A 31 -17.11 -1.20 -21.71
N PHE A 32 -17.08 -1.58 -20.43
CA PHE A 32 -17.24 -2.98 -19.99
C PHE A 32 -18.65 -3.54 -20.19
N PHE A 33 -19.66 -2.68 -20.03
CA PHE A 33 -21.07 -3.04 -20.18
C PHE A 33 -21.66 -2.66 -21.55
N GLY A 34 -20.86 -2.03 -22.43
CA GLY A 34 -21.30 -1.57 -23.75
C GLY A 34 -22.39 -0.48 -23.69
N MET A 35 -22.25 0.47 -22.76
CA MET A 35 -23.22 1.54 -22.51
C MET A 35 -22.74 2.88 -23.07
N SER A 36 -23.60 3.56 -23.83
CA SER A 36 -23.26 4.86 -24.43
C SER A 36 -23.42 6.01 -23.45
N ASN A 37 -24.34 5.90 -22.47
CA ASN A 37 -24.64 6.91 -21.45
C ASN A 37 -24.98 6.25 -20.11
N ASN A 38 -25.01 7.05 -19.03
CA ASN A 38 -25.36 6.57 -17.68
C ASN A 38 -26.77 5.95 -17.62
N ASP A 39 -27.69 6.42 -18.46
CA ASP A 39 -29.09 5.96 -18.51
C ASP A 39 -29.33 4.84 -19.55
N ASP A 40 -28.27 4.38 -20.23
CA ASP A 40 -28.37 3.36 -21.26
C ASP A 40 -28.50 1.95 -20.65
N PHE A 41 -29.02 0.99 -21.40
CA PHE A 41 -29.07 -0.39 -20.95
C PHE A 41 -27.76 -1.12 -21.31
N PRO A 42 -27.20 -1.94 -20.40
CA PRO A 42 -25.99 -2.70 -20.68
C PRO A 42 -26.24 -3.68 -21.83
N THR A 43 -25.40 -3.62 -22.86
CA THR A 43 -25.45 -4.51 -24.03
C THR A 43 -24.52 -5.72 -23.85
N GLU A 44 -23.44 -5.55 -23.09
CA GLU A 44 -22.48 -6.58 -22.73
C GLU A 44 -22.46 -6.82 -21.22
N ASN A 45 -22.10 -8.03 -20.78
CA ASN A 45 -22.03 -8.42 -19.36
C ASN A 45 -23.31 -8.05 -18.55
N ALA A 46 -24.45 -7.98 -19.23
CA ALA A 46 -25.72 -7.50 -18.70
C ALA A 46 -26.39 -8.51 -17.76
N PHE A 47 -27.31 -8.00 -16.96
CA PHE A 47 -28.24 -8.80 -16.18
C PHE A 47 -29.31 -9.37 -17.09
N ASP A 48 -29.69 -10.63 -16.89
CA ASP A 48 -30.84 -11.19 -17.58
C ASP A 48 -32.14 -10.70 -16.94
N ASN A 49 -33.24 -10.72 -17.71
CA ASN A 49 -34.54 -10.24 -17.24
C ASN A 49 -35.07 -11.00 -16.00
N THR A 50 -34.49 -12.15 -15.66
CA THR A 50 -34.86 -12.93 -14.46
C THR A 50 -34.02 -12.58 -13.23
N PHE A 51 -32.96 -11.78 -13.35
CA PHE A 51 -31.99 -11.50 -12.29
C PHE A 51 -32.64 -11.01 -10.99
N ALA A 52 -33.63 -10.11 -11.09
CA ALA A 52 -34.33 -9.55 -9.94
C ALA A 52 -35.12 -10.61 -9.13
N THR A 53 -35.53 -11.71 -9.78
CA THR A 53 -36.30 -12.79 -9.16
C THR A 53 -35.43 -13.92 -8.59
N ARG A 54 -34.11 -13.90 -8.85
CA ARG A 54 -33.19 -14.93 -8.38
C ARG A 54 -32.91 -14.82 -6.87
N PRO A 55 -32.58 -15.94 -6.21
CA PRO A 55 -32.16 -15.95 -4.81
C PRO A 55 -30.99 -15.00 -4.54
N ALA A 56 -30.92 -14.42 -3.34
CA ALA A 56 -29.86 -13.47 -2.96
C ALA A 56 -28.44 -14.02 -3.17
N GLY A 57 -28.21 -15.31 -2.90
CA GLY A 57 -26.91 -15.94 -3.10
C GLY A 57 -26.48 -16.04 -4.56
N GLU A 58 -27.42 -16.27 -5.49
CA GLU A 58 -27.12 -16.32 -6.92
C GLU A 58 -26.86 -14.93 -7.50
N ARG A 59 -27.60 -13.92 -7.03
CA ARG A 59 -27.37 -12.52 -7.38
C ARG A 59 -25.99 -12.05 -6.92
N LEU A 60 -25.60 -12.43 -5.70
CA LEU A 60 -24.27 -12.13 -5.15
C LEU A 60 -23.15 -12.80 -5.96
N LYS A 61 -23.30 -14.09 -6.31
CA LYS A 61 -22.32 -14.81 -7.14
C LYS A 61 -22.12 -14.14 -8.50
N PHE A 62 -23.21 -13.81 -9.17
CA PHE A 62 -23.14 -13.09 -10.44
C PHE A 62 -22.42 -11.74 -10.29
N LEU A 63 -22.76 -10.94 -9.26
CA LEU A 63 -22.10 -9.67 -9.01
C LEU A 63 -20.59 -9.87 -8.78
N GLN A 64 -20.22 -10.86 -7.97
CA GLN A 64 -18.82 -11.22 -7.72
C GLN A 64 -18.09 -11.62 -9.01
N ASP A 65 -18.72 -12.43 -9.87
CA ASP A 65 -18.14 -12.86 -11.14
C ASP A 65 -17.95 -11.70 -12.11
N VAL A 66 -18.92 -10.79 -12.20
CA VAL A 66 -18.86 -9.59 -13.05
C VAL A 66 -17.78 -8.64 -12.54
N VAL A 67 -17.76 -8.35 -11.24
CA VAL A 67 -16.72 -7.50 -10.62
C VAL A 67 -15.33 -8.13 -10.82
N LYS A 68 -15.20 -9.45 -10.67
CA LYS A 68 -13.94 -10.15 -10.94
C LYS A 68 -13.49 -9.98 -12.38
N LYS A 69 -14.38 -10.14 -13.37
CA LYS A 69 -14.06 -9.89 -14.78
C LYS A 69 -13.63 -8.45 -15.03
N PHE A 70 -14.34 -7.48 -14.45
CA PHE A 70 -13.99 -6.06 -14.55
C PHE A 70 -12.60 -5.78 -13.98
N LEU A 71 -12.31 -6.26 -12.78
CA LEU A 71 -11.00 -6.10 -12.14
C LEU A 71 -9.90 -6.79 -12.96
N CYS A 72 -10.16 -7.98 -13.51
CA CYS A 72 -9.18 -8.67 -14.36
C CYS A 72 -8.89 -7.93 -15.68
N LYS A 73 -9.84 -7.15 -16.19
CA LYS A 73 -9.68 -6.38 -17.43
C LYS A 73 -8.92 -5.07 -17.20
N TYR A 74 -9.24 -4.33 -16.14
CA TYR A 74 -8.74 -2.96 -15.97
C TYR A 74 -7.82 -2.72 -14.76
N VAL A 75 -7.74 -3.64 -13.79
CA VAL A 75 -7.03 -3.41 -12.51
C VAL A 75 -5.90 -4.42 -12.27
N SER A 76 -6.09 -5.70 -12.60
CA SER A 76 -5.14 -6.75 -12.26
C SER A 76 -5.04 -7.76 -13.37
N ASN A 77 -3.87 -7.87 -14.02
CA ASN A 77 -3.64 -8.84 -15.09
C ASN A 77 -3.32 -10.23 -14.51
N PRO A 78 -4.22 -11.22 -14.66
CA PRO A 78 -4.01 -12.56 -14.11
C PRO A 78 -2.77 -13.25 -14.69
N LYS A 79 -2.38 -12.92 -15.94
CA LYS A 79 -1.16 -13.47 -16.57
C LYS A 79 0.09 -12.98 -15.84
N THR A 80 0.19 -11.68 -15.59
CA THR A 80 1.30 -11.07 -14.84
C THR A 80 1.41 -11.65 -13.43
N HIS A 81 0.28 -11.83 -12.74
CA HIS A 81 0.27 -12.47 -11.43
C HIS A 81 0.74 -13.92 -11.46
N ALA A 82 0.32 -14.70 -12.45
CA ALA A 82 0.77 -16.09 -12.62
C ALA A 82 2.28 -16.15 -12.86
N ILE A 83 2.83 -15.26 -13.69
CA ILE A 83 4.26 -15.13 -13.93
C ILE A 83 5.01 -14.76 -12.64
N HIS A 84 4.51 -13.80 -11.87
CA HIS A 84 5.10 -13.44 -10.58
C HIS A 84 5.12 -14.62 -9.59
N ILE A 85 4.04 -15.39 -9.49
CA ILE A 85 3.98 -16.59 -8.64
C ILE A 85 5.01 -17.62 -9.13
N GLN A 86 5.12 -17.82 -10.44
CA GLN A 86 6.11 -18.73 -11.01
C GLN A 86 7.54 -18.27 -10.71
N ASN A 87 7.84 -16.99 -10.85
CA ASN A 87 9.12 -16.39 -10.48
C ASN A 87 9.43 -16.58 -8.98
N MET A 88 8.44 -16.40 -8.11
CA MET A 88 8.58 -16.67 -6.68
C MET A 88 8.91 -18.13 -6.40
N ASN A 89 8.22 -19.07 -7.05
CA ASN A 89 8.48 -20.50 -6.89
C ASN A 89 9.90 -20.86 -7.37
N ILE A 90 10.33 -20.33 -8.52
CA ILE A 90 11.69 -20.52 -9.05
C ILE A 90 12.74 -20.06 -8.02
N ILE A 91 12.55 -18.89 -7.41
CA ILE A 91 13.46 -18.36 -6.39
C ILE A 91 13.45 -19.26 -5.14
N GLN A 92 12.27 -19.65 -4.67
CA GLN A 92 12.10 -20.47 -3.48
C GLN A 92 12.71 -21.88 -3.63
N GLU A 93 12.72 -22.44 -4.84
CA GLU A 93 13.40 -23.71 -5.14
C GLU A 93 14.92 -23.54 -5.27
N TRP A 94 15.37 -22.42 -5.84
CA TRP A 94 16.79 -22.15 -6.05
C TRP A 94 17.55 -21.76 -4.76
N GLU A 95 16.92 -21.01 -3.85
CA GLU A 95 17.55 -20.53 -2.62
C GLU A 95 18.11 -21.64 -1.70
N PRO A 96 17.37 -22.73 -1.40
CA PRO A 96 17.88 -23.85 -0.63
C PRO A 96 19.06 -24.55 -1.32
N GLN A 97 18.96 -24.76 -2.65
CA GLN A 97 20.01 -25.39 -3.45
C GLN A 97 21.32 -24.59 -3.42
N ARG A 98 21.21 -23.26 -3.41
CA ARG A 98 22.34 -22.36 -3.17
C ARG A 98 22.89 -22.47 -1.75
N ASN A 99 22.02 -22.60 -0.74
CA ASN A 99 22.42 -22.60 0.66
C ASN A 99 23.00 -23.94 1.16
N THR A 100 22.81 -25.05 0.43
CA THR A 100 23.46 -26.35 0.68
C THR A 100 24.96 -26.41 0.42
N MET A 101 25.62 -25.29 0.12
CA MET A 101 27.06 -25.27 -0.15
C MET A 101 27.89 -25.62 1.09
N ASP A 102 28.86 -26.53 0.93
CA ASP A 102 29.81 -26.96 1.96
C ASP A 102 30.53 -25.76 2.59
N ARG A 103 30.11 -25.42 3.81
CA ARG A 103 30.81 -24.46 4.67
C ARG A 103 31.84 -25.20 5.50
N THR A 104 32.96 -24.54 5.80
CA THR A 104 33.85 -25.04 6.87
C THR A 104 33.12 -25.00 8.21
N PRO A 105 33.59 -25.73 9.24
CA PRO A 105 33.08 -25.61 10.61
C PRO A 105 33.06 -24.15 11.12
N ASP A 106 34.00 -23.32 10.64
CA ASP A 106 34.07 -21.87 10.94
C ASP A 106 33.09 -21.01 10.11
N GLY A 107 32.20 -21.61 9.32
CA GLY A 107 31.23 -20.92 8.49
C GLY A 107 31.80 -20.23 7.23
N ARG A 108 33.05 -20.52 6.84
CA ARG A 108 33.66 -19.96 5.62
C ARG A 108 33.26 -20.76 4.39
N TYR A 109 33.21 -20.06 3.25
CA TYR A 109 32.91 -20.63 1.95
C TYR A 109 34.16 -21.27 1.34
N LYS A 110 34.13 -22.58 1.06
CA LYS A 110 35.22 -23.28 0.34
C LYS A 110 35.17 -23.01 -1.17
N CYS A 111 36.30 -23.08 -1.85
CA CYS A 111 36.32 -23.13 -3.31
C CYS A 111 35.50 -24.32 -3.84
N ARG A 112 34.74 -24.13 -4.93
CA ARG A 112 33.93 -25.20 -5.54
C ARG A 112 34.75 -26.22 -6.35
N PHE A 113 36.02 -25.94 -6.62
CA PHE A 113 36.90 -26.84 -7.37
C PHE A 113 37.37 -28.01 -6.50
N LYS A 114 37.31 -29.24 -7.03
CA LYS A 114 37.75 -30.44 -6.29
C LYS A 114 39.27 -30.38 -6.07
N GLY A 115 39.71 -30.43 -4.81
CA GLY A 115 41.12 -30.36 -4.43
C GLY A 115 41.68 -28.96 -4.16
N CYS A 116 40.82 -27.92 -4.12
CA CYS A 116 41.24 -26.58 -3.76
C CYS A 116 40.89 -26.21 -2.31
N ASP A 117 41.90 -25.90 -1.50
CA ASP A 117 41.73 -25.58 -0.07
C ASP A 117 41.46 -24.09 0.22
N ARG A 118 41.30 -23.25 -0.81
CA ARG A 118 41.04 -21.82 -0.58
C ARG A 118 39.67 -21.60 0.02
N THR A 119 39.61 -20.78 1.07
CA THR A 119 38.37 -20.41 1.79
C THR A 119 38.15 -18.91 1.81
N TYR A 120 36.87 -18.50 1.87
CA TYR A 120 36.45 -17.11 1.79
C TYR A 120 35.42 -16.77 2.87
N LYS A 121 35.49 -15.54 3.41
CA LYS A 121 34.53 -15.05 4.41
C LYS A 121 33.11 -14.84 3.85
N LYS A 122 32.99 -14.51 2.56
CA LYS A 122 31.71 -14.25 1.87
C LYS A 122 31.70 -14.93 0.50
N ASP A 123 30.54 -15.40 0.06
CA ASP A 123 30.30 -15.84 -1.31
C ASP A 123 30.20 -14.62 -2.24
N CYS A 124 31.35 -14.09 -2.64
CA CYS A 124 31.48 -12.81 -3.34
C CYS A 124 32.37 -12.93 -4.59
N SER A 125 32.52 -11.82 -5.30
CA SER A 125 33.33 -11.71 -6.52
C SER A 125 34.76 -12.23 -6.36
N TYR A 126 35.39 -12.07 -5.19
CA TYR A 126 36.75 -12.58 -4.93
C TYR A 126 36.83 -14.11 -5.00
N ARG A 127 35.84 -14.82 -4.45
CA ARG A 127 35.75 -16.28 -4.53
C ARG A 127 35.57 -16.72 -5.97
N ARG A 128 34.63 -16.09 -6.70
CA ARG A 128 34.33 -16.41 -8.10
C ARG A 128 35.53 -16.17 -9.01
N ARG A 129 36.26 -15.07 -8.79
CA ARG A 129 37.49 -14.76 -9.55
C ARG A 129 38.58 -15.83 -9.37
N HIS A 130 38.73 -16.37 -8.17
CA HIS A 130 39.61 -17.49 -7.95
C HIS A 130 39.07 -18.79 -8.57
N GLU A 131 37.77 -19.04 -8.50
CA GLU A 131 37.16 -20.22 -9.14
C GLU A 131 37.40 -20.23 -10.65
N MET A 132 37.37 -19.05 -11.30
CA MET A 132 37.74 -18.89 -12.72
C MET A 132 39.22 -19.14 -13.04
N SER A 133 40.11 -19.24 -12.05
CA SER A 133 41.53 -19.55 -12.28
C SER A 133 41.84 -21.05 -12.34
N HIS A 134 40.84 -21.91 -12.07
CA HIS A 134 40.95 -23.36 -12.25
C HIS A 134 40.55 -23.77 -13.67
N ASP A 135 41.13 -24.87 -14.16
CA ASP A 135 40.83 -25.46 -15.46
C ASP A 135 40.36 -26.94 -15.31
N PRO A 136 39.11 -27.28 -15.64
CA PRO A 136 38.03 -26.38 -16.06
C PRO A 136 37.46 -25.58 -14.86
N PRO A 137 36.92 -24.37 -15.10
CA PRO A 137 36.32 -23.59 -14.03
C PRO A 137 35.15 -24.35 -13.39
N PRO A 138 34.96 -24.28 -12.06
CA PRO A 138 33.87 -24.95 -11.38
C PRO A 138 32.52 -24.50 -11.93
N LYS A 139 31.61 -25.45 -12.15
CA LYS A 139 30.24 -25.13 -12.56
C LYS A 139 29.53 -24.38 -11.44
N VAL A 140 29.30 -23.10 -11.64
CA VAL A 140 28.50 -22.27 -10.76
C VAL A 140 27.03 -22.48 -11.13
N MET A 141 26.16 -22.71 -10.15
CA MET A 141 24.73 -22.60 -10.38
C MET A 141 24.42 -21.14 -10.71
N ASP A 142 23.98 -20.89 -11.93
CA ASP A 142 23.61 -19.56 -12.37
C ASP A 142 22.39 -19.06 -11.59
N SER A 143 22.24 -17.73 -11.54
CA SER A 143 21.00 -17.13 -11.03
C SER A 143 19.83 -17.62 -11.89
N PRO A 144 18.66 -17.92 -11.31
CA PRO A 144 17.52 -18.30 -12.12
C PRO A 144 17.19 -17.14 -13.07
N VAL A 145 16.94 -17.48 -14.33
CA VAL A 145 16.35 -16.54 -15.28
C VAL A 145 14.89 -16.41 -14.90
N LEU A 146 14.51 -15.24 -14.39
CA LEU A 146 13.12 -14.93 -14.10
C LEU A 146 12.39 -14.68 -15.43
N LEU A 147 11.14 -15.14 -15.50
CA LEU A 147 10.27 -14.85 -16.62
C LEU A 147 9.98 -13.34 -16.64
N ASP A 148 10.01 -12.77 -17.84
CA ASP A 148 9.61 -11.39 -18.02
C ASP A 148 8.15 -11.23 -17.62
N SER A 149 7.89 -10.19 -16.84
CA SER A 149 6.58 -9.89 -16.28
C SER A 149 6.11 -8.50 -16.66
N THR A 150 6.79 -7.86 -17.62
CA THR A 150 6.23 -6.69 -18.30
C THR A 150 4.84 -7.03 -18.82
N TRP A 151 3.93 -6.06 -18.68
CA TRP A 151 2.59 -6.17 -19.22
C TRP A 151 2.68 -6.22 -20.75
N GLU A 152 2.85 -7.41 -21.30
CA GLU A 152 2.62 -7.66 -22.71
C GLU A 152 1.11 -7.65 -22.92
N HIS A 153 0.60 -6.52 -23.38
CA HIS A 153 -0.65 -6.52 -24.11
C HIS A 153 -0.35 -7.29 -25.41
N ASP A 154 -1.02 -8.42 -25.62
CA ASP A 154 -0.99 -9.20 -26.87
C ASP A 154 -1.63 -8.39 -28.03
N ILE A 155 -1.15 -7.17 -28.28
CA ILE A 155 -1.61 -6.26 -29.32
C ILE A 155 -0.38 -5.93 -30.16
N ASP A 156 -0.50 -6.12 -31.48
CA ASP A 156 0.50 -5.70 -32.45
C ASP A 156 1.01 -4.29 -32.11
N GLN A 157 2.34 -4.11 -32.08
CA GLN A 157 3.03 -2.90 -31.63
C GLN A 157 2.59 -1.59 -32.34
N GLU A 158 1.73 -1.66 -33.36
CA GLU A 158 1.17 -0.53 -34.11
C GLU A 158 -0.05 0.15 -33.45
N THR A 159 -0.67 -0.43 -32.39
CA THR A 159 -1.86 0.16 -31.73
C THR A 159 -1.83 0.05 -30.20
N LYS A 160 -0.70 0.39 -29.57
CA LYS A 160 -0.64 0.51 -28.11
C LYS A 160 -1.31 1.81 -27.66
N ASP A 161 -2.44 1.69 -26.97
CA ASP A 161 -3.14 2.82 -26.37
C ASP A 161 -2.55 3.16 -24.99
N ASP A 162 -1.54 4.05 -25.02
CA ASP A 162 -0.87 4.53 -23.81
C ASP A 162 -1.82 5.28 -22.85
N VAL A 163 -2.95 5.82 -23.36
CA VAL A 163 -3.93 6.55 -22.55
C VAL A 163 -4.75 5.58 -21.71
N ASN A 164 -5.28 4.52 -22.32
CA ASN A 164 -5.98 3.48 -21.57
C ASN A 164 -5.06 2.75 -20.57
N ASP A 165 -3.79 2.49 -20.93
CA ASP A 165 -2.80 1.91 -20.00
C ASP A 165 -2.56 2.83 -18.80
N TYR A 166 -2.45 4.14 -19.03
CA TYR A 166 -2.33 5.11 -17.94
C TYR A 166 -3.55 5.08 -17.02
N HIS A 167 -4.77 5.07 -17.56
CA HIS A 167 -6.00 5.03 -16.76
C HIS A 167 -6.15 3.74 -15.97
N CYS A 168 -5.77 2.58 -16.54
CA CYS A 168 -5.75 1.31 -15.83
C CYS A 168 -4.76 1.35 -14.66
N ASN A 169 -3.54 1.84 -14.89
CA ASN A 169 -2.52 1.99 -13.84
C ASN A 169 -2.95 2.98 -12.74
N PHE A 170 -3.51 4.13 -13.13
CA PHE A 170 -4.06 5.12 -12.22
C PHE A 170 -5.16 4.52 -11.34
N MET A 171 -6.09 3.79 -11.93
CA MET A 171 -7.16 3.12 -11.19
C MET A 171 -6.61 2.10 -10.21
N SER A 172 -5.66 1.25 -10.63
CA SER A 172 -5.00 0.27 -9.76
C SER A 172 -4.34 0.91 -8.55
N MET A 173 -3.55 1.97 -8.77
CA MET A 173 -2.87 2.69 -7.70
C MET A 173 -3.86 3.36 -6.74
N THR A 174 -4.87 4.02 -7.29
CA THR A 174 -5.82 4.79 -6.49
C THR A 174 -6.77 3.87 -5.70
N LEU A 175 -7.12 2.70 -6.25
CA LEU A 175 -7.83 1.66 -5.52
C LEU A 175 -6.98 1.09 -4.37
N LEU A 176 -5.67 0.92 -4.55
CA LEU A 176 -4.76 0.52 -3.47
C LEU A 176 -4.73 1.58 -2.35
N LEU A 177 -4.65 2.87 -2.71
CA LEU A 177 -4.71 3.96 -1.73
C LEU A 177 -6.06 4.02 -1.00
N ARG A 178 -7.17 3.83 -1.72
CA ARG A 178 -8.50 3.75 -1.12
C ARG A 178 -8.61 2.57 -0.17
N ASN A 179 -8.07 1.40 -0.55
CA ASN A 179 -8.02 0.21 0.28
C ASN A 179 -7.21 0.44 1.58
N PHE A 180 -6.13 1.20 1.50
CA PHE A 180 -5.34 1.60 2.66
C PHE A 180 -6.11 2.56 3.58
N ASN A 181 -6.73 3.60 3.02
CA ASN A 181 -7.54 4.55 3.79
C ASN A 181 -8.72 3.86 4.47
N ASP A 182 -9.43 2.99 3.76
CA ASP A 182 -10.55 2.20 4.30
C ASP A 182 -10.08 1.28 5.44
N ALA A 183 -8.95 0.59 5.27
CA ALA A 183 -8.35 -0.22 6.34
C ALA A 183 -7.99 0.62 7.58
N CYS A 184 -7.55 1.87 7.40
CA CYS A 184 -7.31 2.78 8.51
C CYS A 184 -8.59 3.13 9.28
N HIS A 185 -9.70 3.40 8.58
CA HIS A 185 -10.99 3.73 9.19
C HIS A 185 -11.61 2.51 9.91
N GLU A 186 -11.45 1.32 9.34
CA GLU A 186 -11.88 0.06 9.95
C GLU A 186 -10.98 -0.38 11.12
N GLY A 187 -9.74 0.11 11.16
CA GLY A 187 -8.72 -0.31 12.13
C GLY A 187 -8.12 -1.70 11.84
N ASP A 188 -8.16 -2.14 10.57
CA ASP A 188 -7.60 -3.43 10.14
C ASP A 188 -6.08 -3.32 9.94
N GLY A 189 -5.32 -3.66 10.99
CA GLY A 189 -3.87 -3.64 10.97
C GLY A 189 -3.24 -4.56 9.92
N GLU A 190 -3.82 -5.74 9.66
CA GLU A 190 -3.28 -6.69 8.70
C GLU A 190 -3.45 -6.19 7.26
N ARG A 191 -4.60 -5.60 6.94
CA ARG A 191 -4.86 -4.96 5.64
C ARG A 191 -3.95 -3.75 5.44
N ILE A 192 -3.72 -2.94 6.46
CA ILE A 192 -2.75 -1.82 6.44
C ILE A 192 -1.34 -2.34 6.10
N VAL A 193 -0.85 -3.37 6.81
CA VAL A 193 0.50 -3.92 6.57
C VAL A 193 0.62 -4.50 5.16
N ARG A 194 -0.42 -5.19 4.66
CA ARG A 194 -0.44 -5.67 3.26
C ARG A 194 -0.33 -4.52 2.26
N CYS A 195 -1.06 -3.42 2.45
CA CYS A 195 -0.95 -2.25 1.58
C CYS A 195 0.45 -1.63 1.62
N ILE A 196 1.05 -1.50 2.81
CA ILE A 196 2.43 -0.99 2.96
C ILE A 196 3.43 -1.88 2.23
N LYS A 197 3.22 -3.20 2.19
CA LYS A 197 4.06 -4.12 1.41
C LYS A 197 4.01 -3.83 -0.09
N PHE A 198 2.86 -3.44 -0.62
CA PHE A 198 2.76 -3.00 -2.02
C PHE A 198 3.39 -1.60 -2.21
N PHE A 199 3.14 -0.66 -1.30
CA PHE A 199 3.76 0.68 -1.35
C PHE A 199 5.28 0.65 -1.29
N LEU A 200 5.88 -0.32 -0.59
CA LEU A 200 7.32 -0.53 -0.55
C LEU A 200 7.93 -0.62 -1.96
N LEU A 201 7.28 -1.34 -2.88
CA LEU A 201 7.77 -1.49 -4.25
C LEU A 201 7.73 -0.15 -5.00
N TYR A 202 6.66 0.62 -4.83
CA TYR A 202 6.54 1.94 -5.44
C TYR A 202 7.54 2.95 -4.88
N PHE A 203 7.79 2.93 -3.57
CA PHE A 203 8.80 3.79 -2.95
C PHE A 203 10.22 3.42 -3.37
N PHE A 204 10.46 2.16 -3.72
CA PHE A 204 11.73 1.71 -4.25
C PHE A 204 11.96 2.23 -5.68
N GLU A 205 10.96 2.11 -6.55
CA GLU A 205 11.02 2.59 -7.94
C GLU A 205 11.13 4.11 -8.06
N ASP A 206 10.47 4.87 -7.18
CA ASP A 206 10.55 6.35 -7.15
C ASP A 206 11.99 6.87 -6.89
N GLY A 207 12.86 6.03 -6.32
CA GLY A 207 14.28 6.34 -6.11
C GLY A 207 14.50 7.47 -5.09
N THR A 208 14.93 8.64 -5.57
CA THR A 208 15.49 9.72 -4.71
C THR A 208 14.48 10.35 -3.75
N GLY A 209 13.19 10.42 -4.10
CA GLY A 209 12.13 10.92 -3.24
C GLY A 209 11.64 9.88 -2.22
N GLY A 210 11.46 8.64 -2.69
CA GLY A 210 10.87 7.53 -1.95
C GLY A 210 11.81 6.77 -1.00
N THR A 211 13.13 6.95 -1.09
CA THR A 211 14.09 6.11 -0.33
C THR A 211 13.82 6.08 1.18
N LYS A 212 13.45 7.22 1.79
CA LYS A 212 13.14 7.27 3.23
C LYS A 212 11.90 6.43 3.56
N TYR A 213 10.87 6.50 2.72
CA TYR A 213 9.62 5.74 2.90
C TYR A 213 9.81 4.26 2.62
N CYS A 214 10.64 3.93 1.63
CA CYS A 214 11.07 2.57 1.35
C CYS A 214 11.79 1.97 2.56
N LEU A 215 12.73 2.70 3.16
CA LEU A 215 13.46 2.23 4.35
C LEU A 215 12.53 2.03 5.54
N GLU A 216 11.62 2.97 5.81
CA GLU A 216 10.64 2.84 6.90
C GLU A 216 9.66 1.68 6.68
N ALA A 217 9.16 1.49 5.45
CA ALA A 217 8.32 0.35 5.11
C ALA A 217 9.09 -0.98 5.25
N LEU A 218 10.35 -1.02 4.83
CA LEU A 218 11.21 -2.19 4.98
C LEU A 218 11.51 -2.50 6.46
N HIS A 219 11.79 -1.47 7.27
CA HIS A 219 11.97 -1.62 8.71
C HIS A 219 10.72 -2.20 9.37
N LEU A 220 9.52 -1.73 8.99
CA LEU A 220 8.27 -2.29 9.48
C LEU A 220 8.12 -3.78 9.10
N MET A 221 8.45 -4.15 7.87
CA MET A 221 8.43 -5.56 7.44
C MET A 221 9.40 -6.41 8.25
N PHE A 222 10.61 -5.93 8.54
CA PHE A 222 11.57 -6.63 9.38
C PHE A 222 11.08 -6.81 10.81
N GLN A 223 10.50 -5.76 11.40
CA GLN A 223 9.93 -5.80 12.75
C GLN A 223 8.81 -6.84 12.88
N ILE A 224 7.94 -6.92 11.87
CA ILE A 224 6.79 -7.82 11.89
C ILE A 224 7.18 -9.27 11.53
N HIS A 225 8.03 -9.47 10.52
CA HIS A 225 8.24 -10.78 9.91
C HIS A 225 9.59 -11.45 10.22
N VAL A 226 10.64 -10.70 10.58
CA VAL A 226 12.02 -11.21 10.63
C VAL A 226 12.57 -11.26 12.07
N SER A 227 11.71 -11.69 13.01
CA SER A 227 12.02 -11.94 14.44
C SER A 227 12.74 -10.81 15.20
N THR A 228 12.76 -9.58 14.69
CA THR A 228 13.34 -8.42 15.39
C THR A 228 12.51 -8.07 16.62
N LEU A 229 11.20 -8.30 16.57
CA LEU A 229 10.27 -8.21 17.68
C LEU A 229 9.83 -9.59 18.16
N THR A 230 9.42 -9.68 19.42
CA THR A 230 8.72 -10.87 19.93
C THR A 230 7.39 -11.04 19.18
N PRO A 231 6.84 -12.26 19.05
CA PRO A 231 5.55 -12.47 18.39
C PRO A 231 4.42 -11.61 18.98
N ARG A 232 4.46 -11.37 20.30
CA ARG A 232 3.53 -10.49 21.00
C ARG A 232 3.67 -9.03 20.55
N ASP A 233 4.88 -8.52 20.46
CA ASP A 233 5.13 -7.13 20.10
C ASP A 233 4.92 -6.89 18.60
N ALA A 234 5.18 -7.88 17.75
CA ALA A 234 4.80 -7.85 16.34
C ALA A 234 3.28 -7.71 16.18
N GLN A 235 2.50 -8.52 16.89
CA GLN A 235 1.03 -8.39 16.91
C GLN A 235 0.58 -7.02 17.39
N ARG A 236 1.14 -6.52 18.49
CA ARG A 236 0.86 -5.15 18.95
C ARG A 236 1.20 -4.10 17.89
N THR A 237 2.31 -4.26 17.18
CA THR A 237 2.74 -3.33 16.13
C THR A 237 1.78 -3.32 14.95
N ILE A 238 1.21 -4.48 14.57
CA ILE A 238 0.19 -4.60 13.52
C ILE A 238 -1.10 -3.87 13.95
N TRP A 239 -1.62 -4.14 15.15
CA TRP A 239 -2.91 -3.62 15.58
C TRP A 239 -2.84 -2.18 16.13
N ASN A 240 -1.70 -1.74 16.63
CA ASN A 240 -1.46 -0.38 17.14
C ASN A 240 -1.08 0.60 16.01
N ARG A 241 -1.66 0.44 14.81
CA ARG A 241 -1.49 1.37 13.69
C ARG A 241 -2.56 2.46 13.66
N THR A 242 -3.69 2.19 14.28
CA THR A 242 -4.85 3.08 14.35
C THR A 242 -5.35 3.16 15.78
N VAL A 243 -6.09 4.22 16.09
CA VAL A 243 -6.72 4.46 17.37
C VAL A 243 -8.14 4.92 17.13
N ASN A 244 -9.07 4.46 17.96
CA ASN A 244 -10.48 4.80 17.86
C ASN A 244 -10.92 5.56 19.13
N ASN A 245 -10.54 6.83 19.21
CA ASN A 245 -10.83 7.69 20.36
C ASN A 245 -12.31 8.07 20.49
N ARG A 246 -13.07 8.05 19.37
CA ARG A 246 -14.50 8.44 19.33
C ARG A 246 -15.44 7.24 19.51
N GLY A 247 -14.94 6.03 19.33
CA GLY A 247 -15.76 4.81 19.26
C GLY A 247 -16.57 4.71 17.96
N GLY A 248 -17.22 3.57 17.77
CA GLY A 248 -18.02 3.29 16.57
C GLY A 248 -17.22 2.68 15.42
N LEU A 249 -17.94 2.11 14.46
CA LEU A 249 -17.39 1.47 13.26
C LEU A 249 -16.93 2.54 12.26
N GLY A 250 -15.76 2.37 11.64
CA GLY A 250 -15.25 3.28 10.61
C GLY A 250 -14.68 4.61 11.12
N ASN A 251 -14.57 4.78 12.44
CA ASN A 251 -14.12 6.04 13.08
C ASN A 251 -12.67 5.98 13.58
N SER A 252 -11.93 4.93 13.22
CA SER A 252 -10.52 4.84 13.57
C SER A 252 -9.70 5.87 12.79
N ILE A 253 -8.77 6.51 13.48
CA ILE A 253 -7.77 7.39 12.87
C ILE A 253 -6.39 6.76 13.02
N PRO A 254 -5.44 7.07 12.16
CA PRO A 254 -4.11 6.50 12.33
C PRO A 254 -3.40 7.06 13.56
N LEU A 255 -2.69 6.18 14.25
CA LEU A 255 -2.04 6.52 15.52
C LEU A 255 -1.06 7.68 15.37
N ASP A 256 -0.40 7.76 14.22
CA ASP A 256 0.52 8.84 13.88
C ASP A 256 -0.16 10.22 13.84
N LEU A 257 -1.37 10.27 13.29
CA LEU A 257 -2.19 11.48 13.23
C LEU A 257 -2.67 11.86 14.62
N ASP A 258 -3.08 10.90 15.45
CA ASP A 258 -3.44 11.16 16.85
C ASP A 258 -2.25 11.73 17.65
N LEU A 259 -1.07 11.14 17.47
CA LEU A 259 0.16 11.63 18.09
C LEU A 259 0.55 13.03 17.58
N GLU A 260 0.26 13.36 16.31
CA GLU A 260 0.46 14.70 15.79
C GLU A 260 -0.45 15.74 16.48
N HIS A 261 -1.72 15.41 16.71
CA HIS A 261 -2.62 16.28 17.47
C HIS A 261 -2.08 16.54 18.89
N ASP A 262 -1.62 15.49 19.58
CA ASP A 262 -1.02 15.62 20.92
C ASP A 262 0.25 16.49 20.88
N ASN A 263 1.12 16.27 19.89
CA ASN A 263 2.33 17.06 19.70
C ASN A 263 2.03 18.53 19.40
N HIS A 264 1.01 18.81 18.61
CA HIS A 264 0.59 20.18 18.31
C HIS A 264 0.10 20.87 19.58
N LEU A 265 -0.79 20.23 20.34
CA LEU A 265 -1.30 20.77 21.60
C LEU A 265 -0.18 21.01 22.62
N LEU A 266 0.76 20.07 22.74
CA LEU A 266 1.91 20.23 23.62
C LEU A 266 2.77 21.43 23.18
N LYS A 267 3.04 21.58 21.88
CA LYS A 267 3.78 22.75 21.36
C LYS A 267 3.06 24.06 21.67
N ASP A 268 1.74 24.10 21.60
CA ASP A 268 0.97 25.31 21.94
C ASP A 268 1.04 25.64 23.44
N MET A 269 0.94 24.64 24.31
CA MET A 269 1.17 24.85 25.76
C MET A 269 2.58 25.39 26.04
N LEU A 270 3.59 24.89 25.33
CA LEU A 270 4.97 25.37 25.46
C LEU A 270 5.15 26.79 24.92
N ARG A 271 4.48 27.15 23.81
CA ARG A 271 4.46 28.53 23.29
C ARG A 271 3.87 29.50 24.32
N GLY A 272 2.88 29.05 25.09
CA GLY A 272 2.29 29.82 26.20
C GLY A 272 3.27 30.24 27.30
N LEU A 273 4.42 29.57 27.43
CA LEU A 273 5.48 29.98 28.38
C LEU A 273 6.21 31.26 27.94
N GLY A 274 6.18 31.61 26.65
CA GLY A 274 6.89 32.76 26.11
C GLY A 274 8.38 32.75 26.46
N SER A 275 8.88 33.85 27.03
CA SER A 275 10.27 34.00 27.45
C SER A 275 10.68 33.09 28.62
N ASN A 276 9.72 32.46 29.31
CA ASN A 276 9.99 31.59 30.47
C ASN A 276 10.29 30.13 30.06
N ILE A 277 10.47 29.87 28.76
CA ILE A 277 10.82 28.53 28.27
C ILE A 277 12.20 28.11 28.78
N SER A 278 12.19 27.21 29.75
CA SER A 278 13.39 26.58 30.30
C SER A 278 13.12 25.09 30.51
N THR A 279 14.17 24.31 30.78
CA THR A 279 14.07 22.85 30.89
C THR A 279 13.10 22.41 32.00
N THR A 280 13.07 23.13 33.13
CA THR A 280 12.22 22.78 34.27
C THR A 280 10.71 22.97 33.98
N PRO A 281 10.22 24.13 33.50
CA PRO A 281 8.82 24.30 33.09
C PRO A 281 8.41 23.37 31.95
N VAL A 282 9.27 23.16 30.94
CA VAL A 282 9.00 22.24 29.83
C VAL A 282 8.77 20.83 30.37
N THR A 283 9.70 20.32 31.19
CA THR A 283 9.58 18.99 31.79
C THR A 283 8.32 18.86 32.64
N ARG A 284 7.96 19.91 33.39
CA ARG A 284 6.75 19.93 34.22
C ARG A 284 5.49 19.83 33.36
N ILE A 285 5.39 20.63 32.28
CA ILE A 285 4.24 20.60 31.36
C ILE A 285 4.16 19.24 30.67
N SER A 286 5.26 18.72 30.11
CA SER A 286 5.25 17.43 29.41
C SER A 286 4.80 16.28 30.31
N LYS A 287 5.20 16.28 31.59
CA LYS A 287 4.74 15.26 32.57
C LYS A 287 3.27 15.40 32.94
N ALA A 288 2.74 16.63 32.96
CA ALA A 288 1.35 16.91 33.31
C ALA A 288 0.40 16.91 32.11
N PHE A 289 0.92 16.79 30.87
CA PHE A 289 0.19 17.00 29.62
C PHE A 289 -1.15 16.26 29.56
N PHE A 290 -1.14 14.93 29.71
CA PHE A 290 -2.37 14.13 29.61
C PHE A 290 -3.39 14.49 30.69
N VAL A 291 -2.93 14.77 31.92
CA VAL A 291 -3.79 15.16 33.05
C VAL A 291 -4.42 16.53 32.81
N LEU A 292 -3.64 17.49 32.29
CA LEU A 292 -4.14 18.83 31.97
C LEU A 292 -5.16 18.78 30.83
N THR A 293 -4.90 18.01 29.78
CA THR A 293 -5.82 17.85 28.65
C THR A 293 -7.13 17.20 29.08
N GLU A 294 -7.09 16.20 29.96
CA GLU A 294 -8.30 15.58 30.52
C GLU A 294 -9.06 16.53 31.44
N LEU A 295 -8.36 17.31 32.27
CA LEU A 295 -8.96 18.32 33.14
C LEU A 295 -9.67 19.40 32.34
N CYS A 296 -9.05 19.93 31.28
CA CYS A 296 -9.68 20.91 30.40
C CYS A 296 -10.95 20.34 29.74
N LYS A 297 -10.89 19.11 29.20
CA LYS A 297 -12.06 18.45 28.61
C LYS A 297 -13.22 18.32 29.60
N LYS A 298 -12.93 17.93 30.84
CA LYS A 298 -13.95 17.82 31.91
C LYS A 298 -14.51 19.18 32.31
N LEU A 299 -13.65 20.20 32.42
CA LEU A 299 -14.07 21.56 32.73
C LEU A 299 -14.99 22.11 31.63
N ASP A 300 -14.63 21.91 30.36
CA ASP A 300 -15.45 22.34 29.22
C ASP A 300 -16.83 21.66 29.22
N GLN A 301 -16.89 20.39 29.62
CA GLN A 301 -18.15 19.64 29.78
C GLN A 301 -19.01 20.20 30.92
N GLU A 302 -18.43 20.48 32.08
CA GLU A 302 -19.15 21.05 33.23
C GLU A 302 -19.64 22.49 32.96
N LEU A 303 -18.90 23.25 32.15
CA LEU A 303 -19.25 24.62 31.76
C LEU A 303 -20.18 24.69 30.53
N ASP A 304 -20.60 23.54 29.97
CA ASP A 304 -21.40 23.43 28.74
C ASP A 304 -20.82 24.25 27.57
N ILE A 305 -19.49 24.28 27.48
CA ILE A 305 -18.80 24.95 26.38
C ILE A 305 -19.02 24.12 25.13
N ARG A 306 -19.78 24.67 24.18
CA ARG A 306 -20.03 24.04 22.89
C ARG A 306 -18.71 23.87 22.14
N THR A 307 -18.31 22.62 21.92
CA THR A 307 -17.25 22.30 20.98
C THR A 307 -17.76 22.54 19.56
N VAL A 308 -17.05 23.39 18.80
CA VAL A 308 -17.37 23.64 17.40
C VAL A 308 -16.93 22.43 16.58
N SER A 309 -17.80 21.43 16.44
CA SER A 309 -17.62 20.36 15.47
C SER A 309 -18.25 20.78 14.15
N GLY A 310 -17.44 21.14 13.16
CA GLY A 310 -17.90 21.34 11.79
C GLY A 310 -17.53 20.12 10.95
N GLU A 311 -18.52 19.41 10.42
CA GLU A 311 -18.29 18.62 9.21
C GLU A 311 -18.28 19.58 8.03
N HIS A 312 -17.24 19.52 7.20
CA HIS A 312 -17.25 20.23 5.92
C HIS A 312 -18.38 19.68 5.06
N THR A 313 -19.29 20.54 4.63
CA THR A 313 -20.38 20.17 3.72
C THR A 313 -19.77 19.68 2.41
N LYS A 314 -20.00 18.40 2.08
CA LYS A 314 -19.55 17.83 0.80
C LYS A 314 -20.28 18.52 -0.34
N LYS A 315 -19.52 19.00 -1.33
CA LYS A 315 -20.06 19.65 -2.53
C LYS A 315 -20.76 18.59 -3.40
N ASP A 316 -21.89 18.93 -4.01
CA ASP A 316 -22.56 18.05 -4.97
C ASP A 316 -21.78 18.03 -6.29
N LEU A 317 -21.21 16.87 -6.61
CA LEU A 317 -20.30 16.64 -7.75
C LEU A 317 -21.01 16.08 -8.98
N ASN A 318 -22.33 15.84 -8.92
CA ASN A 318 -23.06 15.15 -9.99
C ASN A 318 -22.95 15.84 -11.36
N LYS A 319 -22.96 17.18 -11.41
CA LYS A 319 -22.83 17.94 -12.66
C LYS A 319 -21.43 17.81 -13.27
N ASP A 320 -20.40 17.86 -12.42
CA ASP A 320 -19.01 17.72 -12.84
C ASP A 320 -18.75 16.30 -13.34
N LEU A 321 -19.41 15.30 -12.74
CA LEU A 321 -19.33 13.90 -13.17
C LEU A 321 -19.76 13.72 -14.64
N TYR A 322 -20.93 14.24 -15.03
CA TYR A 322 -21.43 14.10 -16.41
C TYR A 322 -20.48 14.72 -17.44
N GLN A 323 -19.92 15.88 -17.13
CA GLN A 323 -19.09 16.62 -18.06
C GLN A 323 -17.74 15.94 -18.28
N ILE A 324 -17.14 15.38 -17.22
CA ILE A 324 -15.82 14.73 -17.32
C ILE A 324 -15.93 13.32 -17.90
N VAL A 325 -16.99 12.55 -17.60
CA VAL A 325 -17.21 11.24 -18.24
C VAL A 325 -17.30 11.38 -19.76
N LYS A 326 -17.93 12.46 -20.24
CA LYS A 326 -18.01 12.73 -21.68
C LYS A 326 -16.62 12.93 -22.30
N VAL A 327 -15.75 13.72 -21.65
CA VAL A 327 -14.38 13.97 -22.11
C VAL A 327 -13.55 12.70 -22.08
N LEU A 328 -13.59 11.92 -20.98
CA LEU A 328 -12.83 10.68 -20.86
C LEU A 328 -13.23 9.63 -21.89
N LYS A 329 -14.50 9.59 -22.32
CA LYS A 329 -14.96 8.71 -23.41
C LYS A 329 -14.43 9.11 -24.79
N GLU A 330 -14.08 10.37 -24.98
CA GLU A 330 -13.49 10.84 -26.23
C GLU A 330 -11.99 10.50 -26.30
N GLU A 331 -11.36 10.17 -25.16
CA GLU A 331 -9.92 9.89 -25.02
C GLU A 331 -9.57 8.41 -24.74
N MET A 332 -10.54 7.58 -24.30
CA MET A 332 -10.42 6.12 -24.06
C MET A 332 -11.01 5.28 -25.21
#